data_AF-A0AAP5LT59-F1
#
_entry.id   AF-A0AAP5LT59-F1
#
_cell.length_a   1.000
_cell.length_b   1.000
_cell.length_c   1.000
_cell.angle_alpha   90.00
_cell.angle_beta   90.00
_cell.angle_gamma   90.00
#
_symmetry.space_group_name_H-M   'P 1'
#
loop_
_entity.id
_entity.type
_entity.pdbx_description
1 polymer ?
#
loop_
_entity_poly.entity_id
_entity_poly.type
_entity_poly.pdbx_seq_one_letter_code
_entity_poly.pdbx_strand_id
1 'polypeptide(L)'
;MLKTPLVPEKPDPHIVGGDYFSTTSPVGNHVWRFDGTSAVRVGVPNPDYRSKAELRAGSTLREALSDVPMFVGTNFTIDLMKLPPGAFYNRIARPSDQHSHQSPGSLPNVELKADIYIGAMNQMRFLTEMLDQVFQTVHPALDNMLCFGNVLRNILILSCTECEAQWRGVLSENSYITSRSNTEDYVKLLPAMRLNEYSVRLRRYPGLNPISPFKDWDAAMPTKSISWYDAYNAVKHDREGSFHRASVDAALQSVAAVWILIAAQFGLNGTRGVNDLTRYFDLVSAPLWPISEVYTYGYDGFTEQAGPRDYQF
;
A
#
# COMPACT_ATOMS: atom_id res chain seq x y z
N MET A 1 -13.36 27.22 22.39
CA MET A 1 -12.39 26.11 22.21
C MET A 1 -13.08 24.82 22.61
N LEU A 2 -13.54 24.05 21.62
CA LEU A 2 -14.07 22.71 21.86
C LEU A 2 -12.89 21.81 22.21
N LYS A 3 -12.86 21.30 23.45
CA LYS A 3 -11.93 20.25 23.83
C LYS A 3 -12.21 19.04 22.94
N THR A 4 -11.24 18.67 22.12
CA THR A 4 -11.25 17.38 21.42
C THR A 4 -11.54 16.30 22.46
N PRO A 5 -12.53 15.42 22.25
CA PRO A 5 -12.79 14.35 23.21
C PRO A 5 -11.51 13.52 23.35
N LEU A 6 -11.11 13.26 24.60
CA LEU A 6 -10.05 12.31 24.91
C LEU A 6 -10.46 10.97 24.29
N VAL A 7 -9.79 10.57 23.20
CA VAL A 7 -9.87 9.21 22.69
C VAL A 7 -9.50 8.29 23.86
N PRO A 8 -10.32 7.29 24.23
CA PRO A 8 -9.98 6.40 25.33
C PRO A 8 -8.61 5.79 25.08
N GLU A 9 -7.75 5.80 26.10
CA GLU A 9 -6.41 5.22 26.02
C GLU A 9 -6.56 3.74 25.63
N LYS A 10 -6.06 3.40 24.44
CA LYS A 10 -5.98 2.00 23.99
C LYS A 10 -5.08 1.26 24.98
N PRO A 11 -5.52 0.13 25.56
CA PRO A 11 -4.67 -0.63 26.47
C PRO A 11 -3.43 -1.12 25.73
N ASP A 12 -2.30 -1.17 26.43
CA ASP A 12 -1.07 -1.67 25.87
C ASP A 12 -1.21 -3.14 25.46
N PRO A 13 -0.60 -3.54 24.33
CA PRO A 13 -0.56 -4.94 23.95
C PRO A 13 0.23 -5.77 24.96
N HIS A 14 -0.08 -7.05 25.05
CA HIS A 14 0.76 -8.00 25.77
C HIS A 14 2.06 -8.21 24.99
N ILE A 15 3.19 -7.77 25.56
CA ILE A 15 4.53 -7.88 24.97
C ILE A 15 5.35 -8.86 25.81
N VAL A 16 5.97 -9.83 25.15
CA VAL A 16 6.80 -10.87 25.79
C VAL A 16 8.25 -10.83 25.27
N GLY A 17 9.14 -11.54 25.96
CA GLY A 17 10.55 -11.61 25.54
C GLY A 17 10.70 -12.16 24.12
N GLY A 18 11.45 -11.45 23.28
CA GLY A 18 11.62 -11.73 21.86
C GLY A 18 10.80 -10.82 20.95
N ASP A 19 9.79 -10.13 21.46
CA ASP A 19 8.91 -9.28 20.66
C ASP A 19 9.57 -7.98 20.20
N TYR A 20 9.09 -7.51 19.05
CA TYR A 20 9.34 -6.16 18.55
C TYR A 20 8.07 -5.32 18.69
N PHE A 21 8.21 -4.10 19.17
CA PHE A 21 7.09 -3.17 19.31
C PHE A 21 7.49 -1.75 18.89
N SER A 22 6.49 -0.95 18.58
CA SER A 22 6.64 0.45 18.22
C SER A 22 6.13 1.36 19.32
N THR A 23 6.75 2.53 19.45
CA THR A 23 6.22 3.66 20.21
C THR A 23 5.95 4.82 19.26
N THR A 24 4.74 5.38 19.31
CA THR A 24 4.35 6.56 18.52
C THR A 24 4.09 7.72 19.46
N SER A 25 4.76 8.86 19.22
CA SER A 25 4.70 10.04 20.09
C SER A 25 4.91 11.34 19.30
N PRO A 26 4.61 12.52 19.87
CA PRO A 26 4.93 13.80 19.25
C PRO A 26 6.43 14.02 19.00
N VAL A 27 7.31 13.34 19.75
CA VAL A 27 8.77 13.47 19.60
C VAL A 27 9.36 12.51 18.55
N GLY A 28 8.56 11.57 18.06
CA GLY A 28 8.98 10.63 17.03
C GLY A 28 8.40 9.23 17.19
N ASN A 29 8.72 8.42 16.18
CA ASN A 29 8.36 7.03 16.07
C ASN A 29 9.61 6.17 16.25
N HIS A 30 9.52 5.14 17.08
CA HIS A 30 10.64 4.28 17.39
C HIS A 30 10.22 2.82 17.43
N VAL A 31 11.12 1.94 16.99
CA VAL A 31 10.96 0.49 17.08
C VAL A 31 11.90 -0.02 18.18
N TRP A 32 11.42 -0.97 18.97
CA TRP A 32 12.09 -1.51 20.14
C TRP A 32 12.05 -3.04 20.09
N ARG A 33 13.08 -3.69 20.64
CA ARG A 33 13.09 -5.13 20.96
C ARG A 33 12.99 -5.30 22.47
N PHE A 34 12.10 -6.15 22.94
CA PHE A 34 12.01 -6.54 24.34
C PHE A 34 12.63 -7.91 24.56
N ASP A 35 13.53 -8.06 25.53
CA ASP A 35 14.15 -9.35 25.87
C ASP A 35 13.46 -10.08 27.05
N GLY A 36 12.42 -9.48 27.63
CA GLY A 36 11.75 -9.97 28.85
C GLY A 36 12.13 -9.18 30.11
N THR A 37 13.25 -8.47 30.08
CA THR A 37 13.79 -7.68 31.19
C THR A 37 14.16 -6.25 30.80
N SER A 38 14.46 -6.01 29.53
CA SER A 38 14.80 -4.70 29.01
C SER A 38 14.27 -4.50 27.59
N ALA A 39 13.96 -3.26 27.26
CA ALA A 39 13.61 -2.84 25.92
C ALA A 39 14.73 -1.98 25.33
N VAL A 40 15.19 -2.32 24.13
CA VAL A 40 16.29 -1.63 23.44
C VAL A 40 15.77 -1.10 22.11
N ARG A 41 16.09 0.17 21.79
CA ARG A 41 15.71 0.78 20.52
C ARG A 41 16.48 0.13 19.38
N VAL A 42 15.75 -0.33 18.38
CA VAL A 42 16.30 -0.92 17.16
C VAL A 42 17.04 0.14 16.35
N GLY A 43 18.17 -0.24 15.73
CA GLY A 43 18.99 0.64 14.90
C GLY A 43 19.87 1.65 15.65
N VAL A 44 20.00 1.52 16.97
CA VAL A 44 20.94 2.34 17.78
C VAL A 44 22.17 1.54 18.16
N PRO A 45 23.37 1.91 17.68
CA PRO A 45 24.60 1.29 18.13
C PRO A 45 24.90 1.69 19.58
N ASN A 46 25.35 0.74 20.41
CA ASN A 46 25.73 0.95 21.81
C ASN A 46 24.63 1.67 22.63
N PRO A 47 23.46 1.04 22.81
CA PRO A 47 22.31 1.70 23.43
C PRO A 47 22.60 2.09 24.88
N ASP A 48 22.30 3.34 25.23
CA ASP A 48 22.39 3.90 26.58
C ASP A 48 20.99 4.16 27.16
N TYR A 49 20.91 4.87 28.29
CA TYR A 49 19.66 5.23 28.97
C TYR A 49 18.66 6.04 28.11
N ARG A 50 19.07 6.57 26.95
CA ARG A 50 18.19 7.29 26.00
C ARG A 50 17.53 6.35 24.99
N SER A 51 18.05 5.14 24.85
CA SER A 51 17.62 4.13 23.88
C SER A 51 17.45 2.74 24.50
N LYS A 52 17.41 2.67 25.82
CA LYS A 52 17.22 1.46 26.61
C LYS A 52 16.33 1.77 27.81
N ALA A 53 15.34 0.92 28.05
CA ALA A 53 14.50 0.91 29.24
C ALA A 53 14.68 -0.42 29.98
N GLU A 54 14.90 -0.37 31.29
CA GLU A 54 15.04 -1.58 32.12
C GLU A 54 13.78 -1.78 32.96
N LEU A 55 13.22 -2.99 32.89
CA LEU A 55 12.01 -3.34 33.62
C LEU A 55 12.39 -3.65 35.09
N ARG A 56 11.87 -2.84 36.01
CA ARG A 56 12.02 -3.09 37.45
C ARG A 56 11.00 -4.13 37.89
N ALA A 57 11.33 -4.90 38.93
CA ALA A 57 10.41 -5.88 39.51
C ALA A 57 9.06 -5.23 39.88
N GLY A 58 7.97 -5.77 39.34
CA GLY A 58 6.61 -5.27 39.58
C GLY A 58 6.19 -4.05 38.74
N SER A 59 7.08 -3.49 37.92
CA SER A 59 6.73 -2.41 36.98
C SER A 59 6.26 -2.96 35.63
N THR A 60 5.48 -2.17 34.92
CA THR A 60 5.04 -2.41 33.55
C THR A 60 6.08 -1.89 32.53
N LEU A 61 6.03 -2.41 31.30
CA LEU A 61 6.89 -1.92 30.22
C LEU A 61 6.68 -0.43 29.92
N ARG A 62 5.43 0.06 29.99
CA ARG A 62 5.11 1.48 29.81
C ARG A 62 5.75 2.35 30.88
N GLU A 63 5.72 1.93 32.15
CA GLU A 63 6.39 2.65 33.23
C GLU A 63 7.91 2.72 32.99
N ALA A 64 8.53 1.60 32.60
CA ALA A 64 9.95 1.57 32.27
C ALA A 64 10.30 2.47 31.06
N LEU A 65 9.45 2.49 30.03
CA LEU A 65 9.63 3.39 28.88
C LEU A 65 9.42 4.86 29.26
N SER A 66 8.53 5.16 30.19
CA SER A 66 8.26 6.54 30.63
C SER A 66 9.46 7.18 31.34
N ASP A 67 10.36 6.35 31.90
CA ASP A 67 11.64 6.80 32.48
C ASP A 67 12.70 7.14 31.41
N VAL A 68 12.51 6.74 30.14
CA VAL A 68 13.43 7.11 29.06
C VAL A 68 13.30 8.61 28.78
N PRO A 69 14.41 9.38 28.72
CA PRO A 69 14.37 10.85 28.64
C PRO A 69 13.46 11.45 27.56
N MET A 70 13.26 10.75 26.44
CA MET A 70 12.40 11.24 25.35
C MET A 70 10.90 11.08 25.61
N PHE A 71 10.51 10.21 26.54
CA PHE A 71 9.12 9.97 26.91
C PHE A 71 8.70 10.64 28.22
N VAL A 72 9.64 11.19 29.00
CA VAL A 72 9.34 11.91 30.24
C VAL A 72 8.36 13.05 29.95
N GLY A 73 7.18 12.99 30.58
CA GLY A 73 6.12 13.99 30.40
C GLY A 73 5.44 13.99 29.03
N THR A 74 5.65 12.94 28.22
CA THR A 74 5.12 12.82 26.86
C THR A 74 4.20 11.61 26.75
N ASN A 75 3.02 11.80 26.15
CA ASN A 75 2.13 10.69 25.86
C ASN A 75 2.61 9.93 24.62
N PHE A 76 2.53 8.60 24.67
CA PHE A 76 2.88 7.73 23.55
C PHE A 76 1.98 6.48 23.52
N THR A 77 1.79 5.91 22.33
CA THR A 77 1.14 4.60 22.17
C THR A 77 2.19 3.52 22.04
N ILE A 78 1.81 2.28 22.40
CA ILE A 78 2.62 1.08 22.19
C ILE A 78 1.83 0.14 21.28
N ASP A 79 2.45 -0.32 20.21
CA ASP A 79 1.83 -1.27 19.28
C ASP A 79 2.84 -2.36 18.88
N LEU A 80 2.42 -3.63 18.95
CA LEU A 80 3.24 -4.77 18.54
C LEU A 80 3.55 -4.71 17.04
N MET A 81 4.81 -4.90 16.66
CA MET A 81 5.20 -4.96 15.25
C MET A 81 4.61 -6.21 14.58
N LYS A 82 4.07 -6.06 13.37
CA LYS A 82 3.57 -7.19 12.57
C LYS A 82 4.70 -8.02 11.96
N LEU A 83 5.85 -7.41 11.75
CA LEU A 83 7.03 -8.03 11.17
C LEU A 83 8.27 -7.70 11.99
N PRO A 84 9.20 -8.65 12.16
CA PRO A 84 10.49 -8.37 12.75
C PRO A 84 11.36 -7.52 11.81
N PRO A 85 12.45 -6.90 12.31
CA PRO A 85 13.41 -6.20 11.49
C PRO A 85 13.98 -7.05 10.34
N GLY A 86 14.09 -6.43 9.17
CA GLY A 86 14.51 -7.07 7.92
C GLY A 86 13.45 -7.93 7.25
N ALA A 87 12.28 -8.15 7.85
CA ALA A 87 11.19 -8.89 7.23
C ALA A 87 10.24 -7.97 6.46
N PHE A 88 9.67 -8.50 5.37
CA PHE A 88 8.74 -7.77 4.49
C PHE A 88 7.79 -8.72 3.77
N TYR A 89 6.67 -8.21 3.25
CA TYR A 89 5.76 -9.00 2.41
C TYR A 89 6.12 -8.87 0.93
N ASN A 90 6.11 -9.99 0.20
CA ASN A 90 6.44 -9.97 -1.23
C ASN A 90 5.42 -9.16 -2.03
N ARG A 91 5.91 -8.31 -2.94
CA ARG A 91 5.09 -7.44 -3.81
C ARG A 91 4.05 -6.61 -3.05
N ILE A 92 4.35 -6.19 -1.82
CA ILE A 92 3.55 -5.24 -1.07
C ILE A 92 4.51 -4.15 -0.59
N ALA A 93 4.43 -2.97 -1.17
CA ALA A 93 5.27 -1.84 -0.78
C ALA A 93 4.68 -1.17 0.45
N ARG A 94 5.53 -0.90 1.44
CA ARG A 94 5.20 -0.15 2.65
C ARG A 94 6.33 0.83 2.95
N PRO A 95 6.06 1.95 3.65
CA PRO A 95 7.10 2.81 4.20
C PRO A 95 8.11 2.02 5.04
N SER A 96 9.30 2.58 5.24
CA SER A 96 10.26 2.05 6.21
C SER A 96 10.22 2.83 7.52
N ASP A 97 10.79 2.29 8.58
CA ASP A 97 10.90 2.93 9.89
C ASP A 97 11.66 4.27 9.83
N GLN A 98 12.67 4.40 8.96
CA GLN A 98 13.39 5.67 8.74
C GLN A 98 12.58 6.71 7.95
N HIS A 99 11.62 6.27 7.15
CA HIS A 99 10.82 7.10 6.26
C HIS A 99 9.33 6.76 6.36
N SER A 100 8.82 6.64 7.59
CA SER A 100 7.47 6.13 7.88
C SER A 100 6.32 6.94 7.27
N HIS A 101 6.59 8.19 6.89
CA HIS A 101 5.64 9.07 6.22
C HIS A 101 5.69 8.98 4.68
N GLN A 102 6.68 8.29 4.09
CA GLN A 102 6.83 8.18 2.64
C GLN A 102 6.02 7.00 2.12
N SER A 103 4.77 7.27 1.72
CA SER A 103 3.85 6.27 1.17
C SER A 103 3.52 6.55 -0.31
N PRO A 104 3.52 5.52 -1.19
CA PRO A 104 4.02 4.18 -0.91
C PRO A 104 5.54 4.22 -0.69
N GLY A 105 6.03 3.44 0.27
CA GLY A 105 7.47 3.25 0.44
C GLY A 105 8.05 2.40 -0.69
N SER A 106 9.26 1.90 -0.51
CA SER A 106 9.88 0.99 -1.48
C SER A 106 9.66 -0.47 -1.06
N LEU A 107 9.41 -1.34 -2.02
CA LEU A 107 9.50 -2.78 -1.78
C LEU A 107 10.97 -3.17 -1.52
N PRO A 108 11.30 -3.84 -0.41
CA PRO A 108 12.63 -4.39 -0.21
C PRO A 108 12.97 -5.41 -1.30
N ASN A 109 14.22 -5.40 -1.77
CA ASN A 109 14.74 -6.27 -2.82
C ASN A 109 13.99 -6.18 -4.17
N VAL A 110 13.40 -5.01 -4.48
CA VAL A 110 12.71 -4.75 -5.75
C VAL A 110 13.60 -5.02 -6.98
N GLU A 111 14.92 -4.87 -6.86
CA GLU A 111 15.90 -5.19 -7.90
C GLU A 111 15.89 -6.68 -8.30
N LEU A 112 15.56 -7.59 -7.38
CA LEU A 112 15.38 -9.01 -7.68
C LEU A 112 14.09 -9.28 -8.46
N LYS A 113 13.21 -8.28 -8.57
CA LYS A 113 11.93 -8.33 -9.30
C LYS A 113 11.92 -7.35 -10.48
N ALA A 114 13.09 -6.93 -10.96
CA ALA A 114 13.22 -5.93 -12.01
C ALA A 114 12.43 -6.28 -13.28
N ASP A 115 12.49 -7.52 -13.76
CA ASP A 115 11.80 -7.91 -15.00
C ASP A 115 10.27 -7.80 -14.89
N ILE A 116 9.70 -8.23 -13.75
CA ILE A 116 8.26 -8.14 -13.48
C ILE A 116 7.84 -6.67 -13.42
N TYR A 117 8.62 -5.86 -12.70
CA TYR A 117 8.36 -4.43 -12.58
C TYR A 117 8.46 -3.72 -13.93
N ILE A 118 9.52 -3.98 -14.71
CA ILE A 118 9.74 -3.41 -16.04
C ILE A 118 8.61 -3.82 -16.98
N GLY A 119 8.18 -5.09 -16.96
CA GLY A 119 7.04 -5.57 -17.73
C GLY A 119 5.75 -4.81 -17.40
N ALA A 120 5.42 -4.65 -16.12
CA ALA A 120 4.25 -3.89 -15.67
C ALA A 120 4.32 -2.41 -16.10
N MET A 121 5.50 -1.80 -16.01
CA MET A 121 5.74 -0.43 -16.45
C MET A 121 5.61 -0.26 -17.96
N ASN A 122 6.07 -1.22 -18.76
CA ASN A 122 5.89 -1.21 -20.21
C ASN A 122 4.41 -1.32 -20.59
N GLN A 123 3.67 -2.19 -19.90
CA GLN A 123 2.22 -2.30 -20.09
C GLN A 123 1.52 -0.99 -19.71
N MET A 124 1.93 -0.35 -18.62
CA MET A 124 1.41 0.95 -18.21
C MET A 124 1.67 2.03 -19.28
N ARG A 125 2.89 2.10 -19.83
CA ARG A 125 3.22 3.05 -20.93
C ARG A 125 2.30 2.84 -22.12
N PHE A 126 2.15 1.59 -22.57
CA PHE A 126 1.26 1.24 -23.67
C PHE A 126 -0.20 1.69 -23.41
N LEU A 127 -0.72 1.42 -22.21
CA LEU A 127 -2.08 1.84 -21.83
C LEU A 127 -2.25 3.37 -21.82
N THR A 128 -1.26 4.12 -21.31
CA THR A 128 -1.30 5.58 -21.32
C THR A 128 -1.21 6.18 -22.72
N GLU A 129 -0.43 5.56 -23.61
CA GLU A 129 -0.36 5.98 -25.02
C GLU A 129 -1.69 5.77 -25.74
N MET A 130 -2.38 4.65 -25.47
CA MET A 130 -3.71 4.41 -26.01
C MET A 130 -4.74 5.42 -25.48
N LEU A 131 -4.68 5.78 -24.19
CA LEU A 131 -5.52 6.85 -23.63
C LEU A 131 -5.25 8.20 -24.30
N ASP A 132 -3.97 8.55 -24.49
CA ASP A 132 -3.60 9.79 -25.17
C ASP A 132 -4.13 9.85 -26.61
N GLN A 133 -4.15 8.73 -27.33
CA GLN A 133 -4.79 8.65 -28.66
C GLN A 133 -6.30 8.92 -28.59
N VAL A 134 -7.00 8.40 -27.58
CA VAL A 134 -8.41 8.71 -27.37
C VAL A 134 -8.58 10.21 -27.07
N PHE A 135 -7.74 10.76 -26.19
CA PHE A 135 -7.83 12.15 -25.76
C PHE A 135 -7.56 13.18 -26.86
N GLN A 136 -6.87 12.79 -27.94
CA GLN A 136 -6.74 13.62 -29.15
C GLN A 136 -8.06 13.85 -29.88
N THR A 137 -9.05 12.97 -29.71
CA THR A 137 -10.36 13.05 -30.38
C THR A 137 -11.51 13.30 -29.40
N VAL A 138 -11.44 12.73 -28.20
CA VAL A 138 -12.43 12.86 -27.13
C VAL A 138 -11.76 13.50 -25.93
N HIS A 139 -11.96 14.80 -25.73
CA HIS A 139 -11.37 15.50 -24.59
C HIS A 139 -11.84 14.86 -23.27
N PRO A 140 -10.95 14.54 -22.31
CA PRO A 140 -11.35 13.99 -21.02
C PRO A 140 -11.95 15.11 -20.17
N ALA A 141 -13.25 15.29 -20.28
CA ALA A 141 -14.08 16.23 -19.52
C ALA A 141 -15.32 15.48 -19.01
N LEU A 142 -15.97 15.99 -17.95
CA LEU A 142 -17.12 15.33 -17.32
C LEU A 142 -18.20 14.94 -18.34
N ASP A 143 -18.51 15.83 -19.29
CA ASP A 143 -19.52 15.62 -20.33
C ASP A 143 -19.18 14.47 -21.29
N ASN A 144 -17.90 14.11 -21.41
CA ASN A 144 -17.42 13.06 -22.32
C ASN A 144 -17.14 11.74 -21.60
N MET A 145 -17.38 11.64 -20.29
CA MET A 145 -17.04 10.44 -19.50
C MET A 145 -17.82 9.19 -19.92
N LEU A 146 -19.01 9.39 -20.52
CA LEU A 146 -19.85 8.32 -21.04
C LEU A 146 -19.60 8.02 -22.53
N CYS A 147 -18.73 8.76 -23.22
CA CYS A 147 -18.32 8.40 -24.58
C CYS A 147 -17.69 7.01 -24.57
N PHE A 148 -18.06 6.17 -25.53
CA PHE A 148 -17.59 4.79 -25.65
C PHE A 148 -17.15 4.50 -27.08
N GLY A 149 -16.31 3.48 -27.24
CA GLY A 149 -15.78 3.13 -28.56
C GLY A 149 -14.87 1.92 -28.54
N ASN A 150 -14.46 1.46 -29.73
CA ASN A 150 -13.66 0.24 -29.86
C ASN A 150 -12.29 0.38 -29.19
N VAL A 151 -11.66 1.55 -29.29
CA VAL A 151 -10.37 1.82 -28.63
C VAL A 151 -10.53 1.76 -27.11
N LEU A 152 -11.57 2.42 -26.56
CA LEU A 152 -11.89 2.39 -25.13
C LEU A 152 -12.18 0.97 -24.63
N ARG A 153 -12.91 0.17 -25.40
CA ARG A 153 -13.13 -1.25 -25.11
C ARG A 153 -11.80 -2.02 -25.03
N ASN A 154 -10.89 -1.78 -25.95
CA ASN A 154 -9.59 -2.45 -25.94
C ASN A 154 -8.77 -2.04 -24.72
N ILE A 155 -8.74 -0.73 -24.39
CA ILE A 155 -8.08 -0.23 -23.17
C ILE A 155 -8.68 -0.90 -21.93
N LEU A 156 -10.02 -0.93 -21.81
CA LEU A 156 -10.71 -1.54 -20.68
C LEU A 156 -10.37 -3.03 -20.54
N ILE A 157 -10.38 -3.80 -21.63
CA ILE A 157 -10.01 -5.22 -21.60
C ILE A 157 -8.56 -5.39 -21.15
N LEU A 158 -7.63 -4.68 -21.78
CA LEU A 158 -6.19 -4.82 -21.54
C LEU A 158 -5.79 -4.41 -20.12
N SER A 159 -6.32 -3.29 -19.64
CA SER A 159 -6.06 -2.81 -18.28
C SER A 159 -6.68 -3.72 -17.21
N CYS A 160 -7.90 -4.23 -17.41
CA CYS A 160 -8.48 -5.20 -16.48
C CYS A 160 -7.71 -6.53 -16.45
N THR A 161 -7.25 -7.02 -17.61
CA THR A 161 -6.41 -8.23 -17.63
C THR A 161 -5.07 -8.01 -16.96
N GLU A 162 -4.50 -6.81 -17.07
CA GLU A 162 -3.28 -6.42 -16.35
C GLU A 162 -3.54 -6.37 -14.84
N CYS A 163 -4.64 -5.74 -14.39
CA CYS A 163 -5.04 -5.77 -12.98
C CYS A 163 -5.16 -7.20 -12.44
N GLU A 164 -5.79 -8.11 -13.18
CA GLU A 164 -5.88 -9.52 -12.78
C GLU A 164 -4.51 -10.19 -12.69
N ALA A 165 -3.60 -9.93 -13.64
CA ALA A 165 -2.24 -10.45 -13.59
C ALA A 165 -1.46 -9.92 -12.37
N GLN A 166 -1.61 -8.63 -12.06
CA GLN A 166 -1.01 -8.01 -10.90
C GLN A 166 -1.55 -8.59 -9.58
N TRP A 167 -2.88 -8.73 -9.44
CA TRP A 167 -3.49 -9.34 -8.24
C TRP A 167 -3.05 -10.80 -8.04
N ARG A 168 -3.11 -11.62 -9.10
CA ARG A 168 -2.63 -13.01 -9.03
C ARG A 168 -1.15 -13.07 -8.65
N GLY A 169 -0.36 -12.15 -9.18
CA GLY A 169 1.06 -12.02 -8.88
C GLY A 169 1.33 -11.80 -7.39
N VAL A 170 0.59 -10.91 -6.73
CA VAL A 170 0.72 -10.67 -5.28
C VAL A 170 0.28 -11.90 -4.48
N LEU A 171 -0.88 -12.48 -4.80
CA LEU A 171 -1.39 -13.67 -4.12
C LEU A 171 -0.41 -14.85 -4.21
N SER A 172 0.08 -15.13 -5.43
CA SER A 172 1.02 -16.23 -5.70
C SER A 172 2.35 -16.07 -4.96
N GLU A 173 2.87 -14.85 -4.86
CA GLU A 173 4.15 -14.55 -4.18
C GLU A 173 4.06 -14.53 -2.65
N ASN A 174 2.83 -14.62 -2.12
CA ASN A 174 2.54 -14.76 -0.70
C ASN A 174 1.91 -16.14 -0.40
N SER A 175 2.24 -17.14 -1.22
CA SER A 175 1.82 -18.55 -1.06
C SER A 175 0.30 -18.77 -0.94
N TYR A 176 -0.52 -17.88 -1.49
CA TYR A 176 -1.97 -18.06 -1.48
C TYR A 176 -2.39 -19.17 -2.45
N ILE A 177 -3.02 -20.22 -1.91
CA ILE A 177 -3.41 -21.41 -2.69
C ILE A 177 -4.85 -21.27 -3.17
N THR A 178 -5.04 -21.27 -4.49
CA THR A 178 -6.37 -21.38 -5.13
C THR A 178 -6.24 -22.10 -6.46
N SER A 179 -7.25 -22.87 -6.87
CA SER A 179 -7.27 -23.56 -8.16
C SER A 179 -7.56 -22.60 -9.32
N ARG A 180 -8.30 -21.53 -9.06
CA ARG A 180 -8.61 -20.46 -10.01
C ARG A 180 -8.97 -19.19 -9.27
N SER A 181 -8.09 -18.20 -9.33
CA SER A 181 -8.34 -16.91 -8.70
C SER A 181 -9.54 -16.18 -9.32
N ASN A 182 -10.40 -15.65 -8.47
CA ASN A 182 -11.55 -14.84 -8.82
C ASN A 182 -11.56 -13.53 -8.00
N THR A 183 -12.62 -12.73 -8.12
CA THR A 183 -12.73 -11.44 -7.41
C THR A 183 -12.87 -11.56 -5.90
N GLU A 184 -13.42 -12.66 -5.39
CA GLU A 184 -13.46 -12.96 -3.94
C GLU A 184 -12.04 -13.23 -3.39
N ASP A 185 -11.13 -13.73 -4.21
CA ASP A 185 -9.71 -13.84 -3.85
C ASP A 185 -9.03 -12.47 -3.92
N TYR A 186 -9.26 -11.72 -5.01
CA TYR A 186 -8.56 -10.44 -5.23
C TYR A 186 -8.92 -9.38 -4.20
N VAL A 187 -10.17 -9.35 -3.71
CA VAL A 187 -10.60 -8.36 -2.71
C VAL A 187 -9.85 -8.49 -1.38
N LYS A 188 -9.22 -9.64 -1.10
CA LYS A 188 -8.37 -9.80 0.08
C LYS A 188 -7.10 -8.94 0.03
N LEU A 189 -6.70 -8.49 -1.16
CA LEU A 189 -5.60 -7.53 -1.34
C LEU A 189 -5.97 -6.13 -0.84
N LEU A 190 -7.26 -5.81 -0.74
CA LEU A 190 -7.75 -4.51 -0.30
C LEU A 190 -7.19 -4.11 1.07
N PRO A 191 -7.38 -4.89 2.16
CA PRO A 191 -6.76 -4.56 3.45
C PRO A 191 -5.23 -4.76 3.44
N ALA A 192 -4.71 -5.73 2.70
CA ALA A 192 -3.28 -6.05 2.69
C ALA A 192 -2.40 -4.91 2.14
N MET A 193 -2.93 -4.19 1.14
CA MET A 193 -2.25 -3.12 0.40
C MET A 193 -2.92 -1.75 0.59
N ARG A 194 -4.07 -1.69 1.28
CA ARG A 194 -4.89 -0.49 1.54
C ARG A 194 -5.29 0.25 0.27
N LEU A 195 -5.73 -0.50 -0.74
CA LEU A 195 -5.94 -0.01 -2.10
C LEU A 195 -6.99 1.11 -2.19
N ASN A 196 -8.01 1.10 -1.34
CA ASN A 196 -9.07 2.12 -1.28
C ASN A 196 -8.59 3.50 -0.81
N GLU A 197 -7.38 3.62 -0.28
CA GLU A 197 -6.82 4.91 0.19
C GLU A 197 -5.99 5.64 -0.88
N TYR A 198 -5.73 4.97 -2.00
CA TYR A 198 -5.02 5.58 -3.10
C TYR A 198 -5.94 6.46 -3.95
N SER A 199 -5.40 7.60 -4.37
CA SER A 199 -6.02 8.48 -5.34
C SER A 199 -4.96 9.08 -6.24
N VAL A 200 -5.26 9.19 -7.52
CA VAL A 200 -4.33 9.73 -8.52
C VAL A 200 -5.01 10.80 -9.36
N ARG A 201 -4.23 11.73 -9.91
CA ARG A 201 -4.73 12.77 -10.81
C ARG A 201 -3.94 12.73 -12.11
N LEU A 202 -4.65 12.93 -13.21
CA LEU A 202 -4.03 13.15 -14.51
C LEU A 202 -3.33 14.51 -14.51
N ARG A 203 -2.00 14.54 -14.55
CA ARG A 203 -1.22 15.80 -14.46
C ARG A 203 -1.55 16.77 -15.60
N ARG A 204 -1.76 16.26 -16.82
CA ARG A 204 -2.09 17.05 -18.01
C ARG A 204 -3.53 17.60 -18.00
N TYR A 205 -4.38 17.12 -17.11
CA TYR A 205 -5.80 17.47 -17.04
C TYR A 205 -6.19 17.83 -15.60
N PRO A 206 -5.64 18.91 -15.02
CA PRO A 206 -5.84 19.25 -13.61
C PRO A 206 -7.28 19.63 -13.24
N GLY A 207 -8.13 19.92 -14.23
CA GLY A 207 -9.57 20.19 -14.04
C GLY A 207 -10.41 18.93 -13.80
N LEU A 208 -9.84 17.73 -13.96
CA LEU A 208 -10.50 16.48 -13.60
C LEU A 208 -10.32 16.18 -12.12
N ASN A 209 -11.38 15.62 -11.53
CA ASN A 209 -11.34 15.14 -10.16
C ASN A 209 -10.30 14.01 -10.02
N PRO A 210 -9.66 13.87 -8.83
CA PRO A 210 -8.84 12.71 -8.53
C PRO A 210 -9.62 11.40 -8.71
N ILE A 211 -8.91 10.39 -9.20
CA ILE A 211 -9.41 9.07 -9.56
C ILE A 211 -8.99 8.10 -8.46
N SER A 212 -9.97 7.44 -7.83
CA SER A 212 -9.77 6.47 -6.76
C SER A 212 -10.46 5.15 -7.11
N PRO A 213 -9.85 4.32 -7.97
CA PRO A 213 -10.51 3.20 -8.63
C PRO A 213 -10.90 2.05 -7.69
N PHE A 214 -10.36 2.04 -6.47
CA PHE A 214 -10.62 1.04 -5.44
C PHE A 214 -11.40 1.58 -4.23
N LYS A 215 -11.80 2.86 -4.26
CA LYS A 215 -12.40 3.55 -3.09
C LYS A 215 -13.58 2.77 -2.50
N ASP A 216 -14.44 2.28 -3.38
CA ASP A 216 -15.69 1.62 -3.02
C ASP A 216 -15.58 0.09 -3.10
N TRP A 217 -14.38 -0.48 -3.24
CA TRP A 217 -14.22 -1.93 -3.36
C TRP A 217 -14.70 -2.63 -2.07
N ASP A 218 -15.69 -3.49 -2.21
CA ASP A 218 -16.39 -4.13 -1.10
C ASP A 218 -16.31 -5.66 -1.24
N ALA A 219 -15.85 -6.32 -0.18
CA ALA A 219 -15.73 -7.78 -0.11
C ALA A 219 -17.09 -8.50 -0.18
N ALA A 220 -18.21 -7.86 0.17
CA ALA A 220 -19.54 -8.43 0.02
C ALA A 220 -20.00 -8.50 -1.44
N MET A 221 -19.44 -7.65 -2.30
CA MET A 221 -19.79 -7.56 -3.72
C MET A 221 -18.53 -7.27 -4.56
N PRO A 222 -17.53 -8.17 -4.55
CA PRO A 222 -16.16 -7.82 -4.96
C PRO A 222 -16.00 -7.51 -6.45
N THR A 223 -16.92 -7.99 -7.30
CA THR A 223 -17.00 -7.61 -8.71
C THR A 223 -17.81 -6.32 -8.91
N LYS A 224 -19.00 -6.25 -8.32
CA LYS A 224 -19.99 -5.19 -8.60
C LYS A 224 -19.64 -3.85 -7.98
N SER A 225 -18.90 -3.87 -6.87
CA SER A 225 -18.45 -2.68 -6.16
C SER A 225 -17.36 -1.90 -6.91
N ILE A 226 -16.68 -2.53 -7.87
CA ILE A 226 -15.75 -1.87 -8.79
C ILE A 226 -16.44 -1.64 -10.13
N SER A 227 -16.90 -0.42 -10.37
CA SER A 227 -17.68 -0.05 -11.57
C SER A 227 -16.99 -0.39 -12.89
N TRP A 228 -15.70 -0.08 -13.02
CA TRP A 228 -14.90 -0.33 -14.22
C TRP A 228 -14.66 -1.83 -14.45
N TYR A 229 -14.48 -2.62 -13.38
CA TYR A 229 -14.30 -4.07 -13.49
C TYR A 229 -15.63 -4.78 -13.79
N ASP A 230 -16.75 -4.31 -13.24
CA ASP A 230 -18.08 -4.78 -13.63
C ASP A 230 -18.40 -4.46 -15.09
N ALA A 231 -18.00 -3.26 -15.57
CA ALA A 231 -18.12 -2.88 -16.97
C ALA A 231 -17.30 -3.81 -17.88
N TYR A 232 -16.07 -4.11 -17.49
CA TYR A 232 -15.23 -5.09 -18.17
C TYR A 232 -15.90 -6.46 -18.27
N ASN A 233 -16.41 -7.00 -17.16
CA ASN A 233 -17.07 -8.31 -17.17
C ASN A 233 -18.29 -8.33 -18.09
N ALA A 234 -19.11 -7.28 -18.06
CA ALA A 234 -20.25 -7.19 -18.97
C ALA A 234 -19.82 -7.12 -20.44
N VAL A 235 -18.85 -6.28 -20.79
CA VAL A 235 -18.32 -6.16 -22.17
C VAL A 235 -17.65 -7.44 -22.66
N LYS A 236 -17.02 -8.20 -21.74
CA LYS A 236 -16.37 -9.49 -22.03
C LYS A 236 -17.40 -10.58 -22.35
N HIS A 237 -18.52 -10.61 -21.64
CA HIS A 237 -19.55 -11.65 -21.78
C HIS A 237 -20.64 -11.30 -22.82
N ASP A 238 -20.91 -10.01 -23.03
CA ASP A 238 -21.92 -9.51 -23.97
C ASP A 238 -21.38 -8.28 -24.71
N ARG A 239 -20.61 -8.52 -25.77
CA ARG A 239 -20.00 -7.43 -26.54
C ARG A 239 -21.03 -6.52 -27.18
N GLU A 240 -22.12 -7.06 -27.71
CA GLU A 240 -23.09 -6.30 -28.51
C GLU A 240 -24.02 -5.48 -27.62
N GLY A 241 -24.59 -6.07 -26.57
CA GLY A 241 -25.50 -5.37 -25.67
C GLY A 241 -24.79 -4.46 -24.67
N SER A 242 -23.55 -4.79 -24.28
CA SER A 242 -22.82 -4.04 -23.26
C SER A 242 -21.72 -3.13 -23.80
N PHE A 243 -21.60 -2.93 -25.12
CA PHE A 243 -20.54 -2.11 -25.73
C PHE A 243 -20.43 -0.70 -25.14
N HIS A 244 -21.57 -0.07 -24.85
CA HIS A 244 -21.66 1.27 -24.27
C HIS A 244 -20.99 1.40 -22.89
N ARG A 245 -20.78 0.28 -22.19
CA ARG A 245 -20.09 0.26 -20.89
C ARG A 245 -18.57 0.43 -21.00
N ALA A 246 -18.01 0.29 -22.20
CA ALA A 246 -16.61 0.61 -22.47
C ALA A 246 -16.39 2.12 -22.65
N SER A 247 -16.66 2.87 -21.59
CA SER A 247 -16.63 4.34 -21.60
C SER A 247 -15.25 4.93 -21.30
N VAL A 248 -15.09 6.23 -21.52
CA VAL A 248 -13.90 7.00 -21.09
C VAL A 248 -13.66 6.83 -19.59
N ASP A 249 -14.71 6.93 -18.76
CA ASP A 249 -14.58 6.73 -17.32
C ASP A 249 -14.09 5.32 -16.97
N ALA A 250 -14.71 4.28 -17.53
CA ALA A 250 -14.31 2.90 -17.22
C ALA A 250 -12.85 2.63 -17.62
N ALA A 251 -12.43 3.09 -18.80
CA ALA A 251 -11.05 2.95 -19.28
C ALA A 251 -10.06 3.77 -18.43
N LEU A 252 -10.43 4.99 -18.03
CA LEU A 252 -9.56 5.84 -17.23
C LEU A 252 -9.37 5.28 -15.82
N GLN A 253 -10.46 4.83 -15.18
CA GLN A 253 -10.43 4.19 -13.86
C GLN A 253 -9.60 2.90 -13.89
N SER A 254 -9.77 2.05 -14.91
CA SER A 254 -9.03 0.80 -15.01
C SER A 254 -7.54 1.00 -15.27
N VAL A 255 -7.15 2.01 -16.05
CA VAL A 255 -5.72 2.37 -16.23
C VAL A 255 -5.13 3.00 -14.96
N ALA A 256 -5.88 3.85 -14.26
CA ALA A 256 -5.48 4.37 -12.95
C ALA A 256 -5.31 3.24 -11.93
N ALA A 257 -6.15 2.20 -11.99
CA ALA A 257 -6.05 1.01 -11.14
C ALA A 257 -4.73 0.26 -11.37
N VAL A 258 -4.32 0.07 -12.63
CA VAL A 258 -3.01 -0.54 -12.97
C VAL A 258 -1.87 0.26 -12.34
N TRP A 259 -1.88 1.59 -12.50
CA TRP A 259 -0.85 2.46 -11.92
C TRP A 259 -0.77 2.35 -10.39
N ILE A 260 -1.92 2.39 -9.71
CA ILE A 260 -1.98 2.22 -8.26
C ILE A 260 -1.47 0.85 -7.83
N LEU A 261 -1.81 -0.22 -8.56
CA LEU A 261 -1.30 -1.56 -8.24
C LEU A 261 0.21 -1.65 -8.41
N ILE A 262 0.80 -1.03 -9.43
CA ILE A 262 2.26 -0.99 -9.58
C ILE A 262 2.89 -0.24 -8.39
N ALA A 263 2.35 0.95 -8.06
CA ALA A 263 2.84 1.75 -6.95
C ALA A 263 2.72 1.04 -5.59
N ALA A 264 1.60 0.36 -5.34
CA ALA A 264 1.33 -0.35 -4.09
C ALA A 264 2.14 -1.66 -3.96
N GLN A 265 2.64 -2.22 -5.07
CA GLN A 265 3.47 -3.43 -5.03
C GLN A 265 4.96 -3.13 -4.89
N PHE A 266 5.44 -2.12 -5.60
CA PHE A 266 6.87 -1.89 -5.79
C PHE A 266 7.36 -0.55 -5.25
N GLY A 267 6.44 0.36 -4.93
CA GLY A 267 6.77 1.75 -4.60
C GLY A 267 7.00 2.62 -5.83
N LEU A 268 7.03 3.93 -5.62
CA LEU A 268 7.32 4.89 -6.70
C LEU A 268 8.82 5.09 -6.97
N ASN A 269 9.66 4.74 -6.00
CA ASN A 269 11.12 4.91 -6.05
C ASN A 269 11.87 3.60 -6.35
N GLY A 270 11.14 2.48 -6.48
CA GLY A 270 11.71 1.12 -6.50
C GLY A 270 12.66 0.85 -7.68
N THR A 271 12.58 1.58 -8.78
CA THR A 271 13.53 1.41 -9.88
C THR A 271 13.89 2.74 -10.54
N ARG A 272 15.16 2.92 -10.89
CA ARG A 272 15.63 4.06 -11.67
C ARG A 272 14.95 4.02 -13.06
N GLY A 273 14.05 4.96 -13.37
CA GLY A 273 13.40 5.05 -14.69
C GLY A 273 11.91 5.46 -14.73
N VAL A 274 11.29 5.76 -13.59
CA VAL A 274 9.82 6.02 -13.48
C VAL A 274 9.38 7.40 -13.99
N ASN A 275 10.31 8.25 -14.43
CA ASN A 275 10.06 9.68 -14.61
C ASN A 275 8.94 10.03 -15.59
N ASP A 276 8.69 9.22 -16.63
CA ASP A 276 7.67 9.58 -17.61
C ASP A 276 6.26 9.25 -17.14
N LEU A 277 6.09 8.14 -16.39
CA LEU A 277 4.78 7.72 -15.88
C LEU A 277 4.37 8.46 -14.61
N THR A 278 5.34 8.83 -13.75
CA THR A 278 5.08 9.77 -12.64
C THR A 278 4.72 11.17 -13.11
N ARG A 279 4.99 11.50 -14.38
CA ARG A 279 4.50 12.72 -15.04
C ARG A 279 3.12 12.55 -15.66
N TYR A 280 2.60 11.33 -15.79
CA TYR A 280 1.25 11.08 -16.29
C TYR A 280 0.23 11.12 -15.14
N PHE A 281 0.48 10.33 -14.10
CA PHE A 281 -0.34 10.28 -12.89
C PHE A 281 0.41 10.85 -11.68
N ASP A 282 -0.16 11.90 -11.10
CA ASP A 282 0.25 12.39 -9.79
C ASP A 282 -0.46 11.59 -8.71
N LEU A 283 0.29 11.07 -7.74
CA LEU A 283 -0.31 10.49 -6.55
C LEU A 283 -0.85 11.60 -5.65
N VAL A 284 -2.17 11.63 -5.44
CA VAL A 284 -2.87 12.65 -4.63
C VAL A 284 -2.97 12.19 -3.18
N SER A 285 -3.29 10.91 -2.96
CA SER A 285 -3.31 10.29 -1.64
C SER A 285 -2.75 8.88 -1.68
N ALA A 286 -2.18 8.45 -0.57
CA ALA A 286 -1.65 7.13 -0.33
C ALA A 286 -1.94 6.71 1.12
N PRO A 287 -1.89 5.41 1.46
CA PRO A 287 -2.17 4.95 2.80
C PRO A 287 -1.17 5.47 3.83
N LEU A 288 -1.66 5.89 4.99
CA LEU A 288 -0.82 6.21 6.14
C LEU A 288 -0.68 4.99 7.05
N TRP A 289 0.48 4.35 7.02
CA TRP A 289 0.74 3.12 7.77
C TRP A 289 1.07 3.40 9.24
N PRO A 290 0.45 2.70 10.20
CA PRO A 290 0.94 2.74 11.58
C PRO A 290 2.34 2.12 11.64
N ILE A 291 3.16 2.55 12.60
CA ILE A 291 4.56 2.09 12.72
C ILE A 291 4.64 0.59 12.96
N SER A 292 3.65 0.00 13.62
CA SER A 292 3.53 -1.45 13.76
C SER A 292 3.48 -2.22 12.43
N GLU A 293 3.18 -1.54 11.32
CA GLU A 293 2.99 -2.14 10.00
C GLU A 293 3.99 -1.69 8.94
N VAL A 294 4.89 -0.76 9.24
CA VAL A 294 5.97 -0.36 8.33
C VAL A 294 7.09 -1.41 8.32
N TYR A 295 7.90 -1.42 7.28
CA TYR A 295 9.09 -2.27 7.24
C TYR A 295 10.20 -1.67 8.09
N THR A 296 10.87 -2.49 8.90
CA THR A 296 12.03 -2.07 9.68
C THR A 296 13.27 -2.60 9.01
N TYR A 297 14.30 -1.77 8.81
CA TYR A 297 15.57 -2.26 8.25
C TYR A 297 16.16 -3.40 9.10
N GLY A 298 16.86 -4.32 8.44
CA GLY A 298 17.68 -5.30 9.13
C GLY A 298 18.90 -4.60 9.74
N TYR A 299 18.79 -4.15 10.98
CA TYR A 299 19.92 -3.58 11.72
C TYR A 299 20.79 -4.68 12.32
N ASP A 300 22.10 -4.42 12.45
CA ASP A 300 23.05 -5.37 13.03
C ASP A 300 22.57 -5.90 14.38
N GLY A 301 22.57 -7.23 14.54
CA GLY A 301 22.09 -7.91 15.75
C GLY A 301 20.56 -8.15 15.81
N PHE A 302 19.81 -7.76 14.78
CA PHE A 302 18.34 -7.91 14.74
C PHE A 302 17.82 -8.64 13.49
N THR A 303 18.67 -9.36 12.75
CA THR A 303 18.36 -9.95 11.43
C THR A 303 18.01 -11.44 11.45
N GLU A 304 17.92 -12.08 12.62
CA GLU A 304 17.65 -13.52 12.76
C GLU A 304 16.40 -14.00 12.00
N GLN A 305 15.43 -13.11 11.81
CA GLN A 305 14.15 -13.38 11.14
C GLN A 305 13.94 -12.54 9.88
N ALA A 306 15.01 -12.02 9.28
CA ALA A 306 14.93 -11.20 8.06
C ALA A 306 14.51 -12.02 6.84
N GLY A 307 14.01 -11.31 5.82
CA GLY A 307 13.61 -11.89 4.53
C GLY A 307 12.10 -11.85 4.28
N PRO A 308 11.67 -12.35 3.11
CA PRO A 308 10.27 -12.30 2.73
C PRO A 308 9.40 -13.16 3.66
N ARG A 309 8.19 -12.67 3.93
CA ARG A 309 7.12 -13.34 4.67
C ARG A 309 5.86 -13.34 3.83
N ASP A 310 5.07 -14.39 3.99
CA ASP A 310 3.77 -14.48 3.34
C ASP A 310 2.73 -13.66 4.11
N TYR A 311 2.04 -12.77 3.41
CA TYR A 311 0.87 -12.09 3.96
C TYR A 311 -0.27 -13.09 4.15
N GLN A 312 -0.90 -13.07 5.33
CA GLN A 312 -2.06 -13.91 5.63
C GLN A 312 -3.34 -13.16 5.24
N PHE A 313 -3.95 -13.58 4.12
CA PHE A 313 -5.12 -12.96 3.48
C PHE A 313 -6.47 -13.36 4.10
#